data_AF-X0UNY4-F1
#
_entry.id   AF-X0UNY4-F1
#
_cell.length_a   1.000
_cell.length_b   1.000
_cell.length_c   1.000
_cell.angle_alpha   90.00
_cell.angle_beta   90.00
_cell.angle_gamma   90.00
#
_symmetry.space_group_name_H-M   'P 1'
#
loop_
_entity.id
_entity.type
_entity.pdbx_description
1 polymer ?
#
loop_
_entity_poly.entity_id
_entity_poly.type
_entity_poly.pdbx_seq_one_letter_code
_entity_poly.pdbx_strand_id
1 'polypeptide(L)'
;MSNSVLELNRKITAGPRMGEMDFTAFVATKAKEVTNKYHIEYDPSDCFPSDGSFLDATWKAGKELAIETGFYCPETKRRILVSEDEIYQGLEEARRDEPLFDVPARNIGDKKPLCLIAGPLGIPVSEEVYLPLHISYAQEPGVAHMTLGTLRSYRDITSKAGTPAEILMKRQEVEWALEALKKVGKTDVYIEPQMQNLLLTPYIMDMSERIATFIPGASADSKMTISNAVIFAYFRSRGLPIMEGGG
;
A
#
# COMPACT_ATOMS: atom_id res chain seq x y z
N MET A 1 -5.02 -17.45 -15.63
CA MET A 1 -5.56 -16.21 -15.03
C MET A 1 -6.59 -16.65 -14.00
N SER A 2 -6.29 -16.44 -12.72
CA SER A 2 -6.94 -17.09 -11.57
C SER A 2 -8.41 -16.71 -11.41
N ASN A 3 -9.20 -17.60 -10.81
CA ASN A 3 -10.60 -17.37 -10.39
C ASN A 3 -10.80 -16.05 -9.62
N SER A 4 -9.75 -15.53 -8.97
CA SER A 4 -9.77 -14.28 -8.21
C SER A 4 -10.08 -13.02 -9.03
N VAL A 5 -9.59 -12.88 -10.26
CA VAL A 5 -9.87 -11.69 -11.10
C VAL A 5 -11.33 -11.70 -11.56
N LEU A 6 -11.85 -12.87 -11.91
CA LEU A 6 -13.25 -13.05 -12.30
C LEU A 6 -14.19 -12.75 -11.13
N GLU A 7 -13.84 -13.26 -9.94
CA GLU A 7 -14.59 -13.03 -8.71
C GLU A 7 -14.58 -11.55 -8.32
N LEU A 8 -13.41 -10.90 -8.32
CA LEU A 8 -13.29 -9.46 -8.09
C LEU A 8 -14.17 -8.68 -9.07
N ASN A 9 -14.11 -9.01 -10.37
CA ASN A 9 -14.95 -8.34 -11.38
C ASN A 9 -16.45 -8.51 -11.07
N ARG A 10 -16.89 -9.70 -10.65
CA ARG A 10 -18.28 -9.93 -10.24
C ARG A 10 -18.63 -9.06 -9.04
N LYS A 11 -17.78 -8.99 -8.03
CA LYS A 11 -18.02 -8.17 -6.82
C LYS A 11 -18.10 -6.68 -7.12
N ILE A 12 -17.17 -6.13 -7.90
CA ILE A 12 -17.17 -4.70 -8.24
C ILE A 12 -18.33 -4.29 -9.15
N THR A 13 -18.89 -5.21 -9.94
CA THR A 13 -19.99 -4.94 -10.88
C THR A 13 -21.38 -5.21 -10.28
N ALA A 14 -21.50 -6.20 -9.40
CA ALA A 14 -22.77 -6.63 -8.80
C ALA A 14 -22.98 -6.18 -7.34
N GLY A 15 -21.92 -5.75 -6.63
CA GLY A 15 -22.00 -5.36 -5.22
C GLY A 15 -22.94 -4.19 -4.95
N PRO A 16 -23.41 -3.97 -3.70
CA PRO A 16 -24.41 -2.94 -3.39
C PRO A 16 -23.96 -1.54 -3.81
N ARG A 17 -24.84 -0.74 -4.43
CA ARG A 17 -24.53 0.67 -4.72
C ARG A 17 -24.53 1.49 -3.44
N MET A 18 -23.60 2.42 -3.33
CA MET A 18 -23.52 3.36 -2.22
C MET A 18 -22.77 4.62 -2.67
N GLY A 19 -23.17 5.80 -2.20
CA GLY A 19 -22.39 7.02 -2.39
C GLY A 19 -21.12 7.00 -1.53
N GLU A 20 -20.08 7.70 -1.95
CA GLU A 20 -18.81 7.73 -1.20
C GLU A 20 -18.96 8.35 0.20
N MET A 21 -19.72 9.44 0.31
CA MET A 21 -20.02 10.07 1.60
C MET A 21 -20.88 9.16 2.48
N ASP A 22 -21.85 8.47 1.88
CA ASP A 22 -22.71 7.51 2.59
C ASP A 22 -21.88 6.33 3.10
N PHE A 23 -20.92 5.85 2.32
CA PHE A 23 -20.01 4.78 2.73
C PHE A 23 -19.12 5.21 3.89
N THR A 24 -18.54 6.41 3.83
CA THR A 24 -17.76 6.98 4.93
C THR A 24 -18.59 7.05 6.22
N ALA A 25 -19.82 7.56 6.15
CA ALA A 25 -20.73 7.64 7.30
C ALA A 25 -21.14 6.24 7.80
N PHE A 26 -21.36 5.30 6.89
CA PHE A 26 -21.69 3.92 7.21
C PHE A 26 -20.55 3.22 7.95
N VAL A 27 -19.31 3.34 7.48
CA VAL A 27 -18.11 2.80 8.16
C VAL A 27 -17.97 3.41 9.56
N ALA A 28 -18.12 4.73 9.71
CA ALA A 28 -18.05 5.39 11.02
C ALA A 28 -19.13 4.88 12.00
N THR A 29 -20.34 4.66 11.50
CA THR A 29 -21.45 4.10 12.29
C THR A 29 -21.13 2.68 12.73
N LYS A 30 -20.69 1.82 11.81
CA LYS A 30 -20.34 0.44 12.10
C LYS A 30 -19.13 0.30 13.02
N ALA A 31 -18.11 1.14 12.83
CA ALA A 31 -16.97 1.20 13.73
C ALA A 31 -17.42 1.49 15.17
N LYS A 32 -18.32 2.47 15.37
CA LYS A 32 -18.87 2.77 16.70
C LYS A 32 -19.70 1.63 17.28
N GLU A 33 -20.49 0.95 16.46
CA GLU A 33 -21.29 -0.21 16.90
C GLU A 33 -20.39 -1.34 17.40
N VAL A 34 -19.36 -1.72 16.63
CA VAL A 34 -18.46 -2.81 17.02
C VAL A 34 -17.57 -2.43 18.20
N THR A 35 -17.05 -1.20 18.28
CA THR A 35 -16.23 -0.81 19.44
C THR A 35 -17.04 -0.82 20.73
N ASN A 36 -18.30 -0.38 20.70
CA ASN A 36 -19.21 -0.48 21.85
C ASN A 36 -19.52 -1.95 22.20
N LYS A 37 -19.79 -2.79 21.21
CA LYS A 37 -20.10 -4.23 21.39
C LYS A 37 -18.96 -4.99 22.07
N TYR A 38 -17.71 -4.67 21.70
CA TYR A 38 -16.52 -5.32 22.22
C TYR A 38 -15.84 -4.56 23.36
N HIS A 39 -16.45 -3.48 23.87
CA HIS A 39 -15.92 -2.63 24.95
C HIS A 39 -14.48 -2.14 24.68
N ILE A 40 -14.22 -1.70 23.44
CA ILE A 40 -12.91 -1.17 23.04
C ILE A 40 -12.85 0.31 23.38
N GLU A 41 -12.02 0.66 24.36
CA GLU A 41 -11.78 2.02 24.81
C GLU A 41 -10.30 2.37 24.70
N TYR A 42 -9.99 3.58 24.25
CA TYR A 42 -8.61 4.06 24.15
C TYR A 42 -8.14 4.56 25.52
N ASP A 43 -7.08 3.95 26.04
CA ASP A 43 -6.38 4.40 27.24
C ASP A 43 -5.12 5.20 26.86
N PRO A 44 -5.08 6.52 27.06
CA PRO A 44 -3.89 7.32 26.75
C PRO A 44 -2.69 7.01 27.65
N SER A 45 -2.87 6.32 28.77
CA SER A 45 -1.79 5.90 29.67
C SER A 45 -1.08 4.62 29.21
N ASP A 46 -1.72 3.83 28.34
CA ASP A 46 -1.16 2.64 27.70
C ASP A 46 -1.28 2.73 26.17
N CYS A 47 -0.30 3.38 25.53
CA CYS A 47 -0.25 3.49 24.08
C CYS A 47 0.21 2.22 23.36
N PHE A 48 0.62 1.18 24.09
CA PHE A 48 1.07 -0.11 23.54
C PHE A 48 0.35 -1.27 24.24
N PRO A 49 -0.98 -1.41 24.03
CA PRO A 49 -1.76 -2.42 24.70
C PRO A 49 -1.19 -3.81 24.37
N SER A 50 -0.79 -4.52 25.42
CA SER A 50 -0.26 -5.88 25.35
C SER A 50 -1.15 -6.89 26.07
N ASP A 51 -2.27 -6.42 26.63
CA ASP A 51 -3.31 -7.27 27.20
C ASP A 51 -3.96 -8.14 26.12
N GLY A 52 -3.83 -9.45 26.27
CA GLY A 52 -4.33 -10.40 25.27
C GLY A 52 -5.84 -10.32 25.07
N SER A 53 -6.61 -10.00 26.13
CA SER A 53 -8.07 -9.92 26.03
C SER A 53 -8.52 -8.72 25.20
N PHE A 54 -7.85 -7.57 25.38
CA PHE A 54 -8.06 -6.38 24.56
C PHE A 54 -7.65 -6.61 23.11
N LEU A 55 -6.50 -7.25 22.86
CA LEU A 55 -6.02 -7.58 21.52
C LEU A 55 -7.00 -8.53 20.80
N ASP A 56 -7.48 -9.58 21.48
CA ASP A 56 -8.48 -10.51 20.94
C ASP A 56 -9.82 -9.82 20.65
N ALA A 57 -10.27 -8.91 21.53
CA ALA A 57 -11.48 -8.13 21.32
C ALA A 57 -11.34 -7.21 20.11
N THR A 58 -10.20 -6.54 19.97
CA THR A 58 -9.88 -5.66 18.84
C THR A 58 -9.83 -6.43 17.53
N TRP A 59 -9.20 -7.62 17.53
CA TRP A 59 -9.19 -8.51 16.36
C TRP A 59 -10.61 -8.90 15.92
N LYS A 60 -11.46 -9.32 16.86
CA LYS A 60 -12.86 -9.70 16.58
C LYS A 60 -13.65 -8.52 16.04
N ALA A 61 -13.52 -7.34 16.64
CA ALA A 61 -14.19 -6.12 16.20
C ALA A 61 -13.76 -5.69 14.79
N GLY A 62 -12.46 -5.72 14.50
CA GLY A 62 -11.91 -5.39 13.18
C GLY A 62 -12.38 -6.35 12.09
N LYS A 63 -12.39 -7.66 12.38
CA LYS A 63 -12.93 -8.68 11.47
C LYS A 63 -14.43 -8.46 11.20
N GLU A 64 -15.21 -8.24 12.25
CA GLU A 64 -16.65 -7.98 12.12
C GLU A 64 -16.91 -6.71 11.30
N LEU A 65 -16.16 -5.63 11.57
CA LEU A 65 -16.25 -4.40 10.79
C LEU A 65 -15.94 -4.64 9.31
N ALA A 66 -14.86 -5.35 9.00
CA ALA A 66 -14.47 -5.66 7.63
C ALA A 66 -15.54 -6.46 6.87
N ILE A 67 -16.18 -7.43 7.53
CA ILE A 67 -17.29 -8.21 6.95
C ILE A 67 -18.51 -7.31 6.74
N GLU A 68 -18.87 -6.49 7.73
CA GLU A 68 -20.05 -5.64 7.68
C GLU A 68 -19.93 -4.50 6.66
N THR A 69 -18.74 -3.94 6.48
CA THR A 69 -18.50 -2.80 5.57
C THR A 69 -18.02 -3.24 4.21
N GLY A 70 -17.13 -4.22 4.15
CA GLY A 70 -16.32 -4.48 2.97
C GLY A 70 -15.52 -3.25 2.55
N PHE A 71 -15.15 -3.19 1.27
CA PHE A 71 -14.45 -2.07 0.66
C PHE A 71 -15.37 -1.26 -0.24
N TYR A 72 -15.02 -0.01 -0.52
CA TYR A 72 -15.71 0.81 -1.51
C TYR A 72 -14.91 0.90 -2.81
N CYS A 73 -15.56 0.72 -3.95
CA CYS A 73 -14.99 0.95 -5.28
C CYS A 73 -15.52 2.30 -5.82
N PRO A 74 -14.71 3.37 -5.82
CA PRO A 74 -15.14 4.69 -6.29
C PRO A 74 -15.63 4.71 -7.73
N GLU A 75 -14.99 3.94 -8.61
CA GLU A 75 -15.29 3.91 -10.04
C GLU A 75 -16.66 3.30 -10.34
N THR A 76 -17.06 2.26 -9.60
CA THR A 76 -18.38 1.63 -9.77
C THR A 76 -19.42 2.15 -8.79
N LYS A 77 -19.02 2.96 -7.80
CA LYS A 77 -19.83 3.46 -6.68
C LYS A 77 -20.55 2.32 -5.96
N ARG A 78 -19.81 1.25 -5.69
CA ARG A 78 -20.33 0.03 -5.08
C ARG A 78 -19.43 -0.46 -3.97
N ARG A 79 -20.02 -1.22 -3.07
CA ARG A 79 -19.31 -1.96 -2.03
C ARG A 79 -18.85 -3.32 -2.56
N ILE A 80 -17.63 -3.71 -2.21
CA ILE A 80 -17.04 -5.03 -2.41
C ILE A 80 -17.17 -5.75 -1.07
N LEU A 81 -18.13 -6.67 -0.98
CA LEU A 81 -18.34 -7.44 0.24
C LEU A 81 -17.29 -8.54 0.36
N VAL A 82 -16.88 -8.83 1.59
CA VAL A 82 -15.92 -9.87 1.94
C VAL A 82 -16.56 -10.77 2.98
N SER A 83 -16.39 -12.08 2.81
CA SER A 83 -16.82 -13.09 3.77
C SER A 83 -15.72 -13.42 4.77
N GLU A 84 -16.08 -14.09 5.86
CA GLU A 84 -15.11 -14.57 6.85
C GLU A 84 -14.09 -15.55 6.24
N ASP A 85 -14.55 -16.47 5.40
CA ASP A 85 -13.69 -17.44 4.71
C ASP A 85 -12.66 -16.74 3.83
N GLU A 86 -13.05 -15.68 3.12
CA GLU A 86 -12.14 -14.90 2.29
C GLU A 86 -11.11 -14.12 3.10
N ILE A 87 -11.48 -13.63 4.29
CA ILE A 87 -10.52 -13.01 5.20
C ILE A 87 -9.49 -14.05 5.65
N TYR A 88 -9.92 -15.22 6.11
CA TYR A 88 -8.99 -16.27 6.54
C TYR A 88 -8.13 -16.82 5.40
N GLN A 89 -8.71 -16.98 4.21
CA GLN A 89 -7.96 -17.32 3.01
C GLN A 89 -6.90 -16.24 2.72
N GLY A 90 -7.28 -14.96 2.74
CA GLY A 90 -6.37 -13.84 2.53
C GLY A 90 -5.23 -13.83 3.55
N LEU A 91 -5.51 -14.10 4.82
CA LEU A 91 -4.50 -14.20 5.89
C LEU A 91 -3.53 -15.33 5.63
N GLU A 92 -4.01 -16.54 5.29
CA GLU A 92 -3.14 -17.68 5.01
C GLU A 92 -2.26 -17.42 3.78
N GLU A 93 -2.83 -16.84 2.73
CA GLU A 93 -2.09 -16.47 1.52
C GLU A 93 -1.11 -15.29 1.75
N ALA A 94 -1.34 -14.47 2.77
CA ALA A 94 -0.43 -13.39 3.17
C ALA A 94 0.73 -13.88 4.05
N ARG A 95 0.62 -15.08 4.65
CA ARG A 95 1.74 -15.68 5.37
C ARG A 95 2.86 -15.95 4.39
N ARG A 96 4.05 -15.51 4.75
CA ARG A 96 5.28 -15.79 4.01
C ARG A 96 6.27 -16.50 4.91
N ASP A 97 6.80 -17.60 4.39
CA ASP A 97 7.87 -18.35 5.04
C ASP A 97 9.21 -17.63 4.94
N GLU A 98 9.39 -16.81 3.89
CA GLU A 98 10.58 -15.99 3.67
C GLU A 98 10.28 -14.50 3.88
N PRO A 99 11.13 -13.78 4.64
CA PRO A 99 10.95 -12.36 4.86
C PRO A 99 11.15 -11.59 3.56
N LEU A 100 10.23 -10.66 3.30
CA LEU A 100 10.48 -9.65 2.29
C LEU A 100 11.51 -8.66 2.86
N PHE A 101 12.58 -8.36 2.14
CA PHE A 101 13.65 -7.42 2.53
C PHE A 101 14.59 -7.88 3.66
N ASP A 102 14.72 -9.19 3.92
CA ASP A 102 15.38 -9.70 5.15
C ASP A 102 14.77 -9.11 6.44
N VAL A 103 13.51 -8.63 6.38
CA VAL A 103 12.80 -8.08 7.54
C VAL A 103 11.99 -9.19 8.19
N PRO A 104 12.49 -9.77 9.30
CA PRO A 104 11.77 -10.84 9.97
C PRO A 104 10.47 -10.30 10.58
N ALA A 105 9.45 -11.14 10.62
CA ALA A 105 8.31 -10.91 11.48
C ALA A 105 8.78 -10.65 12.93
N ARG A 106 8.11 -9.70 13.59
CA ARG A 106 8.43 -9.27 14.95
C ARG A 106 7.25 -9.51 15.87
N ASN A 107 7.56 -9.94 17.09
CA ASN A 107 6.60 -9.97 18.17
C ASN A 107 6.67 -8.67 18.99
N ILE A 108 5.66 -8.42 19.82
CA ILE A 108 5.67 -7.32 20.78
C ILE A 108 6.92 -7.45 21.67
N GLY A 109 7.68 -6.35 21.79
CA GLY A 109 8.91 -6.30 22.59
C GLY A 109 10.15 -6.94 21.94
N ASP A 110 10.07 -7.40 20.69
CA ASP A 110 11.23 -7.93 19.97
C ASP A 110 12.33 -6.86 19.83
N LYS A 111 13.60 -7.26 20.02
CA LYS A 111 14.78 -6.38 19.98
C LYS A 111 15.53 -6.42 18.65
N LYS A 112 15.06 -7.21 17.68
CA LYS A 112 15.64 -7.22 16.32
C LYS A 112 15.73 -5.79 15.74
N PRO A 113 16.69 -5.50 14.86
CA PRO A 113 16.72 -4.21 14.15
C PRO A 113 15.42 -3.96 13.37
N LEU A 114 15.01 -2.69 13.27
CA LEU A 114 13.90 -2.28 12.41
C LEU A 114 14.38 -2.22 10.96
N CYS A 115 13.47 -2.51 10.03
CA CYS A 115 13.67 -2.10 8.65
C CYS A 115 13.61 -0.57 8.59
N LEU A 116 14.71 0.08 8.23
CA LEU A 116 14.69 1.51 8.01
C LEU A 116 14.16 1.79 6.59
N ILE A 117 12.90 2.23 6.54
CA ILE A 117 12.27 2.80 5.36
C ILE A 117 12.51 4.32 5.42
N ALA A 118 13.23 4.85 4.43
CA ALA A 118 13.53 6.26 4.31
C ALA A 118 12.95 6.83 3.01
N GLY A 119 12.97 8.14 2.83
CA GLY A 119 12.54 8.77 1.59
C GLY A 119 11.47 9.85 1.77
N PRO A 120 11.08 10.53 0.68
CA PRO A 120 10.13 11.62 0.74
C PRO A 120 8.67 11.15 0.91
N LEU A 121 8.38 9.85 0.96
CA LEU A 121 7.02 9.31 1.19
C LEU A 121 5.94 9.94 0.29
N GLY A 122 6.25 10.09 -1.00
CA GLY A 122 5.29 10.61 -1.98
C GLY A 122 5.08 12.12 -1.99
N ILE A 123 5.73 12.89 -1.11
CA ILE A 123 5.57 14.34 -1.11
C ILE A 123 5.95 14.94 -2.49
N PRO A 124 5.30 16.03 -2.93
CA PRO A 124 5.65 16.68 -4.19
C PRO A 124 7.02 17.40 -4.11
N VAL A 125 7.99 16.97 -4.92
CA VAL A 125 9.39 17.46 -4.96
C VAL A 125 9.66 18.20 -6.28
N SER A 126 10.41 19.31 -6.23
CA SER A 126 10.85 20.04 -7.44
C SER A 126 12.00 19.33 -8.14
N GLU A 127 12.11 19.53 -9.45
CA GLU A 127 13.11 18.91 -10.32
C GLU A 127 14.54 19.11 -9.81
N GLU A 128 14.86 20.35 -9.43
CA GLU A 128 16.21 20.79 -9.04
C GLU A 128 16.76 20.12 -7.77
N VAL A 129 15.87 19.68 -6.86
CA VAL A 129 16.26 19.05 -5.59
C VAL A 129 15.98 17.55 -5.56
N TYR A 130 15.39 16.98 -6.61
CA TYR A 130 14.92 15.60 -6.59
C TYR A 130 16.07 14.62 -6.31
N LEU A 131 17.13 14.66 -7.12
CA LEU A 131 18.29 13.79 -6.96
C LEU A 131 19.04 14.01 -5.62
N PRO A 132 19.45 15.23 -5.22
CA PRO A 132 20.16 15.42 -3.95
C PRO A 132 19.32 15.03 -2.73
N LEU A 133 17.99 15.20 -2.78
CA LEU A 133 17.09 14.75 -1.72
C LEU A 133 17.09 13.22 -1.60
N HIS A 134 17.05 12.48 -2.71
CA HIS A 134 17.10 11.02 -2.65
C HIS A 134 18.49 10.50 -2.24
N ILE A 135 19.57 11.20 -2.59
CA ILE A 135 20.92 10.89 -2.08
C ILE A 135 20.96 11.04 -0.56
N SER A 136 20.35 12.09 0.01
CA SER A 136 20.36 12.31 1.45
C SER A 136 19.64 11.21 2.23
N TYR A 137 18.61 10.59 1.66
CA TYR A 137 17.99 9.40 2.26
C TYR A 137 18.81 8.14 2.01
N ALA A 138 19.28 7.94 0.79
CA ALA A 138 20.02 6.74 0.40
C ALA A 138 21.33 6.55 1.18
N GLN A 139 22.02 7.64 1.54
CA GLN A 139 23.31 7.58 2.25
C GLN A 139 23.18 7.16 3.72
N GLU A 140 21.98 7.23 4.31
CA GLU A 140 21.81 6.94 5.73
C GLU A 140 22.15 5.47 6.05
N PRO A 141 22.93 5.20 7.11
CA PRO A 141 23.28 3.83 7.48
C PRO A 141 22.04 2.97 7.78
N GLY A 142 22.00 1.75 7.24
CA GLY A 142 20.93 0.79 7.54
C GLY A 142 19.61 1.00 6.78
N VAL A 143 19.51 2.00 5.90
CA VAL A 143 18.37 2.09 4.96
C VAL A 143 18.34 0.84 4.09
N ALA A 144 17.24 0.10 4.17
CA ALA A 144 16.96 -1.09 3.36
C ALA A 144 15.92 -0.80 2.28
N HIS A 145 15.13 0.25 2.45
CA HIS A 145 14.04 0.61 1.56
C HIS A 145 13.93 2.13 1.45
N MET A 146 13.85 2.64 0.22
CA MET A 146 13.66 4.04 -0.09
C MET A 146 12.33 4.27 -0.82
N THR A 147 11.42 4.98 -0.17
CA THR A 147 10.21 5.52 -0.79
C THR A 147 10.58 6.73 -1.65
N LEU A 148 9.89 6.93 -2.77
CA LEU A 148 10.20 8.02 -3.69
C LEU A 148 9.25 9.22 -3.49
N GLY A 149 9.75 10.40 -3.82
CA GLY A 149 8.93 11.61 -3.93
C GLY A 149 8.16 11.67 -5.25
N THR A 150 7.13 12.50 -5.31
CA THR A 150 6.38 12.78 -6.55
C THR A 150 7.00 13.97 -7.27
N LEU A 151 7.49 13.78 -8.50
CA LEU A 151 8.09 14.85 -9.29
C LEU A 151 7.01 15.82 -9.79
N ARG A 152 7.13 17.11 -9.45
CA ARG A 152 6.16 18.14 -9.85
C ARG A 152 6.24 18.48 -11.34
N SER A 153 7.46 18.54 -11.87
CA SER A 153 7.74 18.87 -13.25
C SER A 153 9.05 18.26 -13.70
N TYR A 154 9.17 18.02 -14.99
CA TYR A 154 10.40 17.59 -15.64
C TYR A 154 10.49 18.18 -17.04
N ARG A 155 11.58 18.89 -17.37
CA ARG A 155 11.79 19.50 -18.70
C ARG A 155 10.60 20.35 -19.16
N ASP A 156 10.17 21.27 -18.31
CA ASP A 156 9.03 22.18 -18.53
C ASP A 156 7.66 21.48 -18.67
N ILE A 157 7.58 20.15 -18.48
CA ILE A 157 6.33 19.40 -18.47
C ILE A 157 5.87 19.27 -17.02
N THR A 158 4.65 19.75 -16.73
CA THR A 158 4.03 19.59 -15.41
C THR A 158 3.34 18.23 -15.29
N SER A 159 3.44 17.60 -14.12
CA SER A 159 2.73 16.37 -13.83
C SER A 159 1.21 16.61 -13.87
N LYS A 160 0.51 15.84 -14.71
CA LYS A 160 -0.95 15.91 -14.85
C LYS A 160 -1.54 14.51 -14.99
N ALA A 161 -2.42 14.17 -14.05
CA ALA A 161 -3.17 12.92 -14.04
C ALA A 161 -3.92 12.69 -15.35
N GLY A 162 -3.90 11.45 -15.84
CA GLY A 162 -4.58 11.06 -17.07
C GLY A 162 -3.83 11.40 -18.35
N THR A 163 -2.54 11.76 -18.28
CA THR A 163 -1.74 12.17 -19.45
C THR A 163 -0.43 11.40 -19.55
N PRO A 164 0.20 11.31 -20.73
CA PRO A 164 1.52 10.69 -20.89
C PRO A 164 2.62 11.31 -20.02
N ALA A 165 2.41 12.53 -19.49
CA ALA A 165 3.34 13.17 -18.57
C ALA A 165 3.58 12.30 -17.33
N GLU A 166 2.58 11.57 -16.81
CA GLU A 166 2.74 10.73 -15.62
C GLU A 166 3.80 9.63 -15.84
N ILE A 167 3.80 8.99 -17.01
CA ILE A 167 4.78 7.94 -17.34
C ILE A 167 6.17 8.56 -17.45
N LEU A 168 6.29 9.74 -18.10
CA LEU A 168 7.56 10.45 -18.23
C LEU A 168 8.13 10.81 -16.85
N MET A 169 7.31 11.40 -15.97
CA MET A 169 7.73 11.75 -14.60
C MET A 169 8.14 10.50 -13.83
N LYS A 170 7.30 9.45 -13.83
CA LYS A 170 7.55 8.21 -13.09
C LYS A 170 8.83 7.52 -13.53
N ARG A 171 9.12 7.53 -14.84
CA ARG A 171 10.40 7.06 -15.37
C ARG A 171 11.58 7.82 -14.80
N GLN A 172 11.49 9.15 -14.80
CA GLN A 172 12.57 9.99 -14.30
C GLN A 172 12.78 9.83 -12.79
N GLU A 173 11.70 9.68 -12.02
CA GLU A 173 11.75 9.37 -10.59
C GLU A 173 12.54 8.08 -10.31
N VAL A 174 12.22 7.00 -11.03
CA VAL A 174 12.92 5.71 -10.90
C VAL A 174 14.39 5.83 -11.33
N GLU A 175 14.67 6.50 -12.45
CA GLU A 175 16.04 6.70 -12.95
C GLU A 175 16.89 7.47 -11.93
N TRP A 176 16.38 8.56 -11.34
CA TRP A 176 17.10 9.33 -10.32
C TRP A 176 17.22 8.60 -8.99
N ALA A 177 16.24 7.79 -8.61
CA ALA A 177 16.36 6.94 -7.43
C ALA A 177 17.49 5.93 -7.58
N LEU A 178 17.57 5.24 -8.72
CA LEU A 178 18.67 4.32 -9.03
C LEU A 178 20.02 5.05 -9.11
N GLU A 179 20.04 6.25 -9.67
CA GLU A 179 21.24 7.09 -9.69
C GLU A 179 21.69 7.47 -8.28
N ALA A 180 20.75 7.83 -7.39
CA ALA A 180 21.05 8.14 -6.00
C ALA A 180 21.70 6.95 -5.28
N LEU A 181 21.10 5.76 -5.41
CA LEU A 181 21.65 4.51 -4.85
C LEU A 181 23.06 4.21 -5.40
N LYS A 182 23.25 4.37 -6.72
CA LYS A 182 24.55 4.19 -7.36
C LYS A 182 25.61 5.15 -6.83
N LYS A 183 25.28 6.43 -6.59
CA LYS A 183 26.22 7.43 -6.07
C LYS A 183 26.67 7.13 -4.64
N VAL A 184 25.81 6.54 -3.82
CA VAL A 184 26.14 6.13 -2.45
C VAL A 184 26.69 4.69 -2.37
N GLY A 185 26.80 4.00 -3.51
CA GLY A 185 27.36 2.64 -3.59
C GLY A 185 26.47 1.55 -3.01
N LYS A 186 25.15 1.76 -2.95
CA LYS A 186 24.18 0.76 -2.45
C LYS A 186 23.46 0.06 -3.60
N THR A 187 23.34 -1.27 -3.51
CA THR A 187 22.68 -2.12 -4.53
C THR A 187 21.61 -3.03 -3.92
N ASP A 188 21.52 -3.06 -2.61
CA ASP A 188 20.64 -3.86 -1.76
C ASP A 188 19.47 -3.05 -1.18
N VAL A 189 19.31 -1.80 -1.61
CA VAL A 189 18.19 -0.94 -1.21
C VAL A 189 17.06 -1.06 -2.21
N TYR A 190 15.87 -1.36 -1.70
CA TYR A 190 14.66 -1.40 -2.49
C TYR A 190 14.11 0.00 -2.74
N ILE A 191 13.45 0.20 -3.88
CA ILE A 191 12.79 1.46 -4.24
C ILE A 191 11.28 1.25 -4.37
N GLU A 192 10.50 2.14 -3.78
CA GLU A 192 9.04 2.18 -3.89
C GLU A 192 8.58 3.50 -4.52
N PRO A 193 8.31 3.51 -5.84
CA PRO A 193 7.63 4.63 -6.46
C PRO A 193 6.16 4.67 -6.06
N GLN A 194 5.67 5.86 -5.73
CA GLN A 194 4.27 6.05 -5.40
C GLN A 194 3.38 5.88 -6.63
N MET A 195 2.29 5.12 -6.48
CA MET A 195 1.29 4.93 -7.53
C MET A 195 0.13 5.89 -7.34
N GLN A 196 -0.23 6.60 -8.41
CA GLN A 196 -1.33 7.55 -8.36
C GLN A 196 -2.52 7.08 -9.18
N ASN A 197 -2.32 6.46 -10.36
CA ASN A 197 -3.38 6.21 -11.33
C ASN A 197 -3.17 4.96 -12.21
N LEU A 198 -4.27 4.47 -12.80
CA LEU A 198 -4.32 3.28 -13.67
C LEU A 198 -3.34 3.33 -14.86
N LEU A 199 -3.08 4.52 -15.42
CA LEU A 199 -2.18 4.67 -16.58
C LEU A 199 -0.74 4.24 -16.30
N LEU A 200 -0.31 4.30 -15.04
CA LEU A 200 1.03 3.86 -14.65
C LEU A 200 1.13 2.34 -14.54
N THR A 201 0.00 1.63 -14.42
CA THR A 201 -0.04 0.19 -14.15
C THR A 201 0.86 -0.63 -15.10
N PRO A 202 0.78 -0.48 -16.45
CA PRO A 202 1.61 -1.27 -17.35
C PRO A 202 3.11 -0.94 -17.23
N TYR A 203 3.43 0.33 -16.98
CA TYR A 203 4.81 0.77 -16.79
C TYR A 203 5.42 0.19 -15.51
N ILE A 204 4.65 0.19 -14.42
CA ILE A 204 5.08 -0.37 -13.13
C ILE A 204 5.29 -1.89 -13.24
N MET A 205 4.39 -2.59 -13.92
CA MET A 205 4.55 -4.02 -14.19
C MET A 205 5.86 -4.30 -14.95
N ASP A 206 6.14 -3.57 -16.03
CA ASP A 206 7.39 -3.71 -16.79
C ASP A 206 8.63 -3.39 -15.95
N MET A 207 8.59 -2.35 -15.11
CA MET A 207 9.71 -2.02 -14.22
C MET A 207 9.95 -3.08 -13.15
N SER A 208 8.89 -3.64 -12.58
CA SER A 208 9.01 -4.70 -11.57
C SER A 208 9.63 -5.99 -12.11
N GLU A 209 9.47 -6.26 -13.42
CA GLU A 209 10.11 -7.40 -14.07
C GLU A 209 11.60 -7.12 -14.38
N ARG A 210 12.01 -5.85 -14.50
CA ARG A 210 13.36 -5.43 -14.91
C ARG A 210 14.28 -5.06 -13.74
N ILE A 211 13.71 -4.56 -12.65
CA ILE A 211 14.44 -4.02 -11.52
C ILE A 211 14.12 -4.91 -10.30
N ALA A 212 15.07 -5.76 -9.92
CA ALA A 212 14.87 -6.72 -8.83
C ALA A 212 14.57 -6.05 -7.47
N THR A 213 15.07 -4.84 -7.26
CA THR A 213 14.87 -4.04 -6.03
C THR A 213 13.63 -3.14 -6.10
N PHE A 214 12.78 -3.30 -7.11
CA PHE A 214 11.58 -2.49 -7.29
C PHE A 214 10.39 -3.10 -6.56
N ILE A 215 9.71 -2.30 -5.75
CA ILE A 215 8.49 -2.69 -5.06
C ILE A 215 7.36 -1.75 -5.48
N PRO A 216 6.24 -2.27 -6.02
CA PRO A 216 5.06 -1.43 -6.19
C PRO A 216 4.45 -1.09 -4.83
N GLY A 217 4.16 0.19 -4.59
CA GLY A 217 3.33 0.64 -3.47
C GLY A 217 1.90 0.91 -3.92
N ALA A 218 0.94 0.07 -3.52
CA ALA A 218 -0.49 0.25 -3.81
C ALA A 218 -1.23 0.65 -2.54
N SER A 219 -2.18 1.57 -2.62
CA SER A 219 -3.03 1.91 -1.48
C SER A 219 -4.31 1.09 -1.46
N ALA A 220 -4.71 0.59 -0.30
CA ALA A 220 -6.00 -0.04 -0.11
C ALA A 220 -6.48 0.20 1.33
N ASP A 221 -7.00 1.41 1.55
CA ASP A 221 -7.73 1.69 2.79
C ASP A 221 -9.17 1.14 2.67
N SER A 222 -10.14 1.85 3.24
CA SER A 222 -11.57 1.58 3.02
C SER A 222 -12.00 1.69 1.54
N LYS A 223 -11.12 2.17 0.64
CA LYS A 223 -11.37 2.33 -0.80
C LYS A 223 -10.43 1.43 -1.59
N MET A 224 -11.01 0.53 -2.37
CA MET A 224 -10.31 -0.33 -3.32
C MET A 224 -10.62 0.15 -4.74
N THR A 225 -9.69 0.89 -5.35
CA THR A 225 -9.80 1.30 -6.74
C THR A 225 -9.62 0.10 -7.67
N ILE A 226 -10.15 0.18 -8.89
CA ILE A 226 -9.95 -0.88 -9.90
C ILE A 226 -8.46 -1.01 -10.23
N SER A 227 -7.74 0.12 -10.28
CA SER A 227 -6.29 0.15 -10.48
C SER A 227 -5.56 -0.70 -9.45
N ASN A 228 -5.80 -0.43 -8.17
CA ASN A 228 -5.12 -1.12 -7.08
C ASN A 228 -5.47 -2.61 -7.10
N ALA A 229 -6.73 -2.95 -7.33
CA ALA A 229 -7.17 -4.33 -7.40
C ALA A 229 -6.52 -5.12 -8.55
N VAL A 230 -6.35 -4.51 -9.73
CA VAL A 230 -5.61 -5.11 -10.86
C VAL A 230 -4.14 -5.30 -10.53
N ILE A 231 -3.52 -4.31 -9.88
CA ILE A 231 -2.12 -4.39 -9.47
C ILE A 231 -1.93 -5.53 -8.47
N PHE A 232 -2.72 -5.57 -7.38
CA PHE A 232 -2.67 -6.67 -6.41
C PHE A 232 -2.84 -8.03 -7.09
N ALA A 233 -3.81 -8.18 -7.98
CA ALA A 233 -4.04 -9.43 -8.68
C ALA A 233 -2.85 -9.85 -9.56
N TYR A 234 -2.23 -8.92 -10.28
CA TYR A 234 -1.06 -9.21 -11.13
C TYR A 234 0.14 -9.62 -10.29
N PHE A 235 0.55 -8.82 -9.30
CA PHE A 235 1.73 -9.11 -8.48
C PHE A 235 1.57 -10.41 -7.72
N ARG A 236 0.38 -10.64 -7.15
CA ARG A 236 0.04 -11.90 -6.49
C ARG A 236 0.14 -13.10 -7.43
N SER A 237 -0.40 -13.01 -8.65
CA SER A 237 -0.35 -14.11 -9.62
C SER A 237 1.07 -14.51 -10.04
N ARG A 238 2.05 -13.63 -9.80
CA ARG A 238 3.46 -13.82 -10.12
C ARG A 238 4.31 -14.14 -8.89
N GLY A 239 3.72 -14.19 -7.68
CA GLY A 239 4.47 -14.33 -6.44
C GLY A 239 5.38 -13.15 -6.13
N LEU A 240 5.18 -12.01 -6.81
CA LEU A 240 5.99 -10.82 -6.61
C LEU A 240 5.57 -10.08 -5.33
N PRO A 241 6.51 -9.39 -4.67
CA PRO A 241 6.17 -8.55 -3.54
C PRO A 241 5.36 -7.33 -3.94
N ILE A 242 4.52 -6.88 -3.02
CA ILE A 242 3.75 -5.64 -3.12
C ILE A 242 3.64 -5.07 -1.71
N MET A 243 3.84 -3.76 -1.60
CA MET A 243 3.60 -3.02 -0.36
C MET A 243 2.20 -2.40 -0.43
N GLU A 244 1.42 -2.64 0.60
CA GLU A 244 0.15 -1.95 0.82
C GLU A 244 0.41 -0.73 1.70
N GLY A 245 0.18 0.46 1.15
CA GLY A 245 0.31 1.73 1.88
C GLY A 245 -1.05 2.26 2.34
N GLY A 246 -1.06 3.05 3.41
CA GLY A 246 -2.23 3.86 3.79
C GLY A 246 -2.20 5.20 3.06
N GLY A 247 -3.32 5.60 2.45
CA GLY A 247 -3.49 6.85 1.70
C GLY A 247 -4.03 8.01 2.53
#